data_AF-A0A327VZI4-F1
#
_entry.id   AF-A0A327VZI4-F1
#
_cell.length_a   1.000
_cell.length_b   1.000
_cell.length_c   1.000
_cell.angle_alpha   90.00
_cell.angle_beta   90.00
_cell.angle_gamma   90.00
#
_symmetry.space_group_name_H-M   'P 1'
#
loop_
_entity.id
_entity.type
_entity.pdbx_description
1 polymer ?
#
loop_
_entity_poly.entity_id
_entity_poly.type
_entity_poly.pdbx_seq_one_letter_code
_entity_poly.pdbx_strand_id
1 'polypeptide(L)'
;MKSASISDIKKELQTLPPASLMALCLRLAKFKADNKELLTYLLFEADDLPAYVNAVKEEIDEAFNEIDRDKSYLAKKRLRKTIRLTNKYIRYVGDKETEAELLLYICQKMKDSHMVSSRNTQIQNIYMQLLKKSVKAIDSLHDDLQYEYIRMVNQLEIN
;
A
#
# COMPACT_ATOMS: atom_id res chain seq x y z
N MET A 1 -18.69 13.10 -21.76
CA MET A 1 -18.27 14.41 -21.21
C MET A 1 -16.79 14.35 -20.86
N LYS A 2 -16.03 15.44 -21.07
CA LYS A 2 -14.65 15.54 -20.58
C LYS A 2 -14.66 15.97 -19.11
N SER A 3 -13.86 15.32 -18.26
CA SER A 3 -13.66 15.72 -16.88
C SER A 3 -12.82 17.00 -16.79
N ALA A 4 -13.13 17.89 -15.83
CA ALA A 4 -12.28 19.03 -15.51
C ALA A 4 -10.90 18.58 -15.00
N SER A 5 -9.88 19.45 -15.16
CA SER A 5 -8.55 19.16 -14.63
C SER A 5 -8.53 19.29 -13.09
N ILE A 6 -7.54 18.66 -12.44
CA ILE A 6 -7.35 18.81 -10.98
C ILE A 6 -7.12 20.28 -10.59
N SER A 7 -6.45 21.06 -11.46
CA SER A 7 -6.21 22.49 -11.23
C SER A 7 -7.52 23.29 -11.23
N ASP A 8 -8.41 23.02 -12.18
CA ASP A 8 -9.70 23.70 -12.26
C ASP A 8 -10.61 23.32 -11.09
N ILE A 9 -10.66 22.03 -10.74
CA ILE A 9 -11.39 21.54 -9.57
C ILE A 9 -10.87 22.23 -8.30
N LYS A 10 -9.55 22.33 -8.13
CA LYS A 10 -8.94 23.01 -6.97
C LYS A 10 -9.35 24.47 -6.88
N LYS A 11 -9.30 25.21 -8.00
CA LYS A 11 -9.70 26.63 -8.04
C LYS A 11 -11.16 26.80 -7.63
N GLU A 12 -12.05 25.94 -8.12
CA GLU A 12 -13.47 26.00 -7.77
C GLU A 12 -13.71 25.64 -6.31
N LEU A 13 -13.06 24.59 -5.78
CA LEU A 13 -13.20 24.25 -4.36
C LEU A 13 -12.76 25.39 -3.42
N GLN A 14 -11.78 26.22 -3.84
CA GLN A 14 -11.31 27.36 -3.04
C GLN A 14 -12.34 28.51 -2.96
N THR A 15 -13.32 28.59 -3.87
CA THR A 15 -14.36 29.64 -3.83
C THR A 15 -15.56 29.24 -2.97
N LEU A 16 -15.67 27.97 -2.58
CA LEU A 16 -16.84 27.44 -1.88
C LEU A 16 -16.77 27.68 -0.37
N PRO A 17 -17.93 27.96 0.27
CA PRO A 17 -17.99 28.05 1.72
C PRO A 17 -17.82 26.66 2.38
N PRO A 18 -17.37 26.59 3.65
CA PRO A 18 -17.07 25.32 4.33
C PRO A 18 -18.23 24.31 4.34
N ALA A 19 -19.47 24.77 4.51
CA ALA A 19 -20.64 23.89 4.51
C ALA A 19 -20.86 23.18 3.17
N SER A 20 -20.65 23.88 2.05
CA SER A 20 -20.74 23.31 0.70
C SER A 20 -19.62 22.32 0.44
N LEU A 21 -18.40 22.62 0.90
CA LEU A 21 -17.26 21.69 0.82
C LEU A 21 -17.53 20.40 1.59
N MET A 22 -18.03 20.50 2.81
CA MET A 22 -18.43 19.34 3.61
C MET A 22 -19.48 18.49 2.88
N ALA A 23 -20.51 19.11 2.31
CA ALA A 23 -21.53 18.40 1.54
C ALA A 23 -20.96 17.66 0.31
N LEU A 24 -19.98 18.27 -0.39
CA LEU A 24 -19.28 17.62 -1.50
C LEU A 24 -18.45 16.42 -1.03
N CYS A 25 -17.67 16.57 0.05
CA CYS A 25 -16.88 15.47 0.60
C CYS A 25 -17.79 14.28 1.01
N LEU A 26 -18.92 14.55 1.67
CA LEU A 26 -19.89 13.52 2.04
C LEU A 26 -20.51 12.84 0.80
N ARG A 27 -20.79 13.59 -0.26
CA ARG A 27 -21.28 13.03 -1.51
C ARG A 27 -20.24 12.13 -2.17
N LEU A 28 -18.96 12.53 -2.18
CA LEU A 28 -17.85 11.72 -2.70
C LEU A 28 -17.67 10.43 -1.90
N ALA A 29 -17.78 10.49 -0.57
CA ALA A 29 -17.71 9.33 0.32
C ALA A 29 -18.85 8.34 0.06
N LYS A 30 -20.08 8.84 -0.12
CA LYS A 30 -21.25 8.01 -0.46
C LYS A 30 -21.18 7.39 -1.85
N PHE A 31 -20.49 8.06 -2.79
CA PHE A 31 -20.40 7.63 -4.17
C PHE A 31 -19.43 6.45 -4.37
N LYS A 32 -18.30 6.42 -3.65
CA LYS A 32 -17.27 5.39 -3.83
C LYS A 32 -16.67 4.95 -2.50
N ALA A 33 -16.62 3.63 -2.27
CA ALA A 33 -16.04 3.03 -1.08
C ALA A 33 -14.59 3.50 -0.82
N ASP A 34 -13.74 3.52 -1.85
CA ASP A 34 -12.35 4.01 -1.74
C ASP A 34 -12.26 5.45 -1.19
N ASN A 35 -13.22 6.33 -1.52
CA ASN A 35 -13.24 7.70 -1.03
C ASN A 35 -13.62 7.74 0.46
N LYS A 36 -14.56 6.89 0.86
CA LYS A 36 -14.96 6.75 2.26
C LYS A 36 -13.77 6.23 3.09
N GLU A 37 -13.09 5.19 2.62
CA GLU A 37 -11.93 4.61 3.30
C GLU A 37 -10.77 5.62 3.41
N LEU A 38 -10.47 6.37 2.35
CA LEU A 38 -9.46 7.44 2.42
C LEU A 38 -9.85 8.53 3.42
N LEU A 39 -11.11 8.95 3.44
CA LEU A 39 -11.58 9.92 4.43
C LEU A 39 -11.55 9.34 5.85
N THR A 40 -11.81 8.05 6.03
CA THR A 40 -11.65 7.39 7.33
C THR A 40 -10.21 7.51 7.81
N TYR A 41 -9.24 7.17 6.95
CA TYR A 41 -7.84 7.31 7.28
C TYR A 41 -7.48 8.76 7.64
N LEU A 42 -7.78 9.71 6.75
CA LEU A 42 -7.40 11.12 6.91
C LEU A 42 -8.03 11.79 8.15
N LEU A 43 -9.22 11.36 8.57
CA LEU A 43 -9.96 12.02 9.66
C LEU A 43 -9.84 11.31 11.01
N PHE A 44 -9.51 10.02 11.04
CA PHE A 44 -9.58 9.22 12.27
C PHE A 44 -8.32 8.40 12.56
N GLU A 45 -7.47 8.12 11.57
CA GLU A 45 -6.34 7.18 11.73
C GLU A 45 -4.98 7.83 11.47
N ALA A 46 -4.93 8.94 10.72
CA ALA A 46 -3.70 9.61 10.31
C ALA A 46 -2.88 10.18 11.49
N ASP A 47 -3.51 10.46 12.63
CA ASP A 47 -2.84 10.97 13.83
C ASP A 47 -1.97 9.90 14.53
N ASP A 48 -2.23 8.61 14.28
CA ASP A 48 -1.44 7.49 14.81
C ASP A 48 -1.01 6.56 13.65
N LEU A 49 -0.07 7.07 12.85
CA LEU A 49 0.50 6.33 11.73
C LEU A 49 1.08 4.96 12.15
N PRO A 50 1.84 4.83 13.26
CA PRO A 50 2.31 3.53 13.72
C PRO A 50 1.20 2.51 13.95
N ALA A 51 0.10 2.90 14.62
CA ALA A 51 -1.04 2.00 14.82
C ALA A 51 -1.69 1.60 13.49
N TYR A 52 -1.86 2.56 12.57
CA TYR A 52 -2.40 2.28 11.24
C TYR A 52 -1.54 1.29 10.44
N VAL A 53 -0.22 1.49 10.42
CA VAL A 53 0.73 0.60 9.73
C VAL A 53 0.69 -0.80 10.34
N ASN A 54 0.59 -0.92 11.66
CA ASN A 54 0.46 -2.22 12.32
C ASN A 54 -0.84 -2.94 11.95
N ALA A 55 -1.98 -2.24 11.92
CA ALA A 55 -3.25 -2.81 11.47
C ALA A 55 -3.16 -3.32 10.02
N VAL A 56 -2.49 -2.58 9.13
CA VAL A 56 -2.24 -3.03 7.76
C VAL A 56 -1.37 -4.28 7.71
N LYS A 57 -0.33 -4.38 8.56
CA LYS A 57 0.50 -5.59 8.67
C LYS A 57 -0.28 -6.79 9.18
N GLU A 58 -1.19 -6.60 10.13
CA GLU A 58 -2.10 -7.65 10.60
C GLU A 58 -3.01 -8.15 9.48
N GLU A 59 -3.59 -7.25 8.67
CA GLU A 59 -4.39 -7.66 7.49
C GLU A 59 -3.56 -8.43 6.46
N ILE A 60 -2.30 -8.04 6.26
CA ILE A 60 -1.36 -8.78 5.39
C ILE A 60 -1.13 -10.18 5.96
N ASP A 61 -0.90 -10.30 7.26
CA ASP A 61 -0.65 -11.58 7.93
C ASP A 61 -1.83 -12.53 7.82
N GLU A 62 -3.04 -12.05 8.07
CA GLU A 62 -4.26 -12.83 7.86
C GLU A 62 -4.37 -13.34 6.42
N ALA A 63 -4.08 -12.47 5.44
CA ALA A 63 -4.12 -12.85 4.03
C ALA A 63 -3.07 -13.91 3.67
N PHE A 64 -1.88 -13.88 4.29
CA PHE A 64 -0.85 -14.91 4.08
C PHE A 64 -1.17 -16.21 4.82
N ASN A 65 -1.76 -16.15 6.02
CA ASN A 65 -2.27 -17.33 6.72
C ASN A 65 -3.33 -18.08 5.90
N GLU A 66 -4.18 -17.37 5.15
CA GLU A 66 -5.09 -17.99 4.19
C GLU A 66 -4.39 -18.63 2.99
N ILE A 67 -3.28 -18.05 2.54
CA ILE A 67 -2.47 -18.58 1.42
C ILE A 67 -1.80 -19.90 1.82
N ASP A 68 -1.18 -19.96 3.00
CA ASP A 68 -0.45 -21.16 3.46
C ASP A 68 -1.37 -22.38 3.64
N ARG A 69 -2.65 -22.14 3.96
CA ARG A 69 -3.66 -23.19 4.09
C ARG A 69 -4.15 -23.73 2.74
N ASP A 70 -3.83 -23.06 1.63
CA ASP A 70 -4.42 -23.31 0.30
C ASP A 70 -3.35 -23.83 -0.68
N LYS A 71 -3.30 -25.16 -0.90
CA LYS A 71 -2.30 -25.83 -1.77
C LYS A 71 -2.52 -25.60 -3.29
N SER A 72 -3.22 -24.55 -3.70
CA SER A 72 -3.83 -24.44 -5.04
C SER A 72 -3.51 -23.15 -5.81
N TYR A 73 -4.02 -23.08 -7.06
CA TYR A 73 -4.03 -21.90 -7.95
C TYR A 73 -4.50 -20.60 -7.27
N LEU A 74 -5.32 -20.70 -6.22
CA LEU A 74 -5.88 -19.55 -5.50
C LEU A 74 -4.82 -18.73 -4.75
N ALA A 75 -3.69 -19.33 -4.36
CA ALA A 75 -2.59 -18.62 -3.69
C ALA A 75 -2.10 -17.40 -4.49
N LYS A 76 -1.94 -17.54 -5.82
CA LYS A 76 -1.53 -16.42 -6.69
C LYS A 76 -2.59 -15.32 -6.77
N LYS A 77 -3.87 -15.70 -6.75
CA LYS A 77 -4.99 -14.76 -6.78
C LYS A 77 -5.06 -13.96 -5.48
N ARG A 78 -4.92 -14.64 -4.33
CA ARG A 78 -4.88 -14.03 -3.00
C ARG A 78 -3.68 -13.09 -2.87
N LEU A 79 -2.48 -13.51 -3.25
CA LEU A 79 -1.30 -12.65 -3.25
C LEU A 79 -1.52 -11.35 -4.03
N ARG A 80 -2.04 -11.43 -5.27
CA ARG A 80 -2.32 -10.22 -6.06
C ARG A 80 -3.38 -9.33 -5.40
N LYS A 81 -4.35 -9.91 -4.69
CA LYS A 81 -5.34 -9.16 -3.90
C LYS A 81 -4.64 -8.44 -2.73
N THR A 82 -3.81 -9.14 -1.96
CA THR A 82 -3.04 -8.58 -0.84
C THR A 82 -2.14 -7.43 -1.29
N ILE A 83 -1.42 -7.60 -2.41
CA ILE A 83 -0.58 -6.55 -2.99
C ILE A 83 -1.41 -5.32 -3.38
N ARG A 84 -2.58 -5.50 -4.02
CA ARG A 84 -3.45 -4.38 -4.38
C ARG A 84 -3.99 -3.64 -3.17
N LEU A 85 -4.36 -4.38 -2.12
CA LEU A 85 -4.86 -3.82 -0.87
C LEU A 85 -3.77 -2.99 -0.17
N THR A 86 -2.56 -3.54 -0.08
CA THR A 86 -1.42 -2.84 0.52
C THR A 86 -1.04 -1.59 -0.27
N ASN A 87 -1.00 -1.65 -1.61
CA ASN A 87 -0.79 -0.46 -2.45
C ASN A 87 -1.93 0.57 -2.32
N LYS A 88 -3.13 0.18 -1.87
CA LYS A 88 -4.22 1.10 -1.59
C LYS A 88 -3.93 1.86 -0.30
N TYR A 89 -3.55 1.16 0.77
CA TYR A 89 -3.19 1.77 2.06
C TYR A 89 -1.94 2.65 1.97
N ILE A 90 -0.90 2.21 1.24
CA ILE A 90 0.27 3.06 0.94
C ILE A 90 -0.16 4.40 0.30
N ARG A 91 -1.13 4.37 -0.63
CA ARG A 91 -1.65 5.59 -1.27
C ARG A 91 -2.50 6.45 -0.34
N TYR A 92 -3.09 5.89 0.71
CA TYR A 92 -3.83 6.66 1.70
C TYR A 92 -2.87 7.47 2.56
N VAL A 93 -1.80 6.82 3.02
CA VAL A 93 -0.73 7.46 3.81
C VAL A 93 0.04 8.49 2.96
N GLY A 94 0.44 8.12 1.75
CA GLY A 94 1.13 9.02 0.84
C GLY A 94 2.58 9.35 1.22
N ASP A 95 3.16 8.61 2.17
CA ASP A 95 4.54 8.75 2.64
C ASP A 95 5.46 7.63 2.11
N LYS A 96 6.74 7.97 1.91
CA LYS A 96 7.75 7.09 1.30
C LYS A 96 8.33 6.06 2.26
N GLU A 97 8.43 6.39 3.55
CA GLU A 97 8.90 5.47 4.57
C GLU A 97 7.89 4.34 4.73
N THR A 98 6.60 4.69 4.83
CA THR A 98 5.51 3.70 4.88
C THR A 98 5.42 2.86 3.61
N GLU A 99 5.66 3.46 2.43
CA GLU A 99 5.76 2.72 1.17
C GLU A 99 6.87 1.66 1.22
N ALA A 100 8.08 2.05 1.64
CA ALA A 100 9.21 1.13 1.76
C ALA A 100 8.90 0.00 2.75
N GLU A 101 8.41 0.35 3.95
CA GLU A 101 8.11 -0.57 5.02
C GLU A 101 7.10 -1.65 4.62
N LEU A 102 5.94 -1.24 4.09
CA LEU A 102 4.87 -2.19 3.74
C LEU A 102 5.23 -3.05 2.52
N LEU A 103 5.99 -2.53 1.56
CA LEU A 103 6.48 -3.32 0.44
C LEU A 103 7.48 -4.39 0.89
N LEU A 104 8.43 -4.04 1.76
CA LEU A 104 9.38 -4.99 2.34
C LEU A 104 8.67 -6.02 3.21
N TYR A 105 7.65 -5.61 3.97
CA TYR A 105 6.86 -6.53 4.79
C TYR A 105 6.19 -7.62 3.94
N ILE A 106 5.56 -7.27 2.81
CA ILE A 106 5.02 -8.27 1.88
C ILE A 106 6.13 -9.18 1.35
N CYS A 107 7.28 -8.61 0.94
CA CYS A 107 8.40 -9.43 0.45
C CYS A 107 8.85 -10.44 1.51
N GLN A 108 8.93 -10.04 2.77
CA GLN A 108 9.24 -10.95 3.88
C GLN A 108 8.20 -12.07 3.97
N LYS A 109 6.90 -11.74 3.99
CA LYS A 109 5.84 -12.75 4.04
C LYS A 109 5.84 -13.69 2.84
N MET A 110 6.16 -13.20 1.65
CA MET A 110 6.33 -14.06 0.46
C MET A 110 7.50 -15.05 0.59
N LYS A 111 8.59 -14.63 1.25
CA LYS A 111 9.77 -15.47 1.49
C LYS A 111 9.47 -16.53 2.57
N ASP A 112 8.83 -16.11 3.66
CA ASP A 112 8.48 -16.97 4.80
C ASP A 112 7.44 -18.04 4.43
N SER A 113 6.49 -17.71 3.56
CA SER A 113 5.51 -18.66 2.98
C SER A 113 6.08 -19.56 1.88
N HIS A 114 7.39 -19.49 1.62
CA HIS A 114 8.08 -20.23 0.56
C HIS A 114 7.46 -20.07 -0.84
N MET A 115 6.73 -18.98 -1.09
CA MET A 115 6.10 -18.71 -2.38
C MET A 115 7.14 -18.36 -3.45
N VAL A 116 8.23 -17.73 -3.03
CA VAL A 116 9.34 -17.32 -3.89
C VAL A 116 10.14 -18.56 -4.29
N SER A 117 9.87 -19.10 -5.48
CA SER A 117 10.59 -20.26 -6.02
C SER A 117 10.98 -20.05 -7.48
N SER A 118 12.14 -20.60 -7.86
CA SER A 118 12.65 -20.58 -9.24
C SER A 118 11.75 -21.26 -10.26
N ARG A 119 10.81 -22.09 -9.80
CA ARG A 119 9.84 -22.80 -10.65
C ARG A 119 8.67 -21.92 -11.10
N ASN A 120 8.47 -20.75 -10.49
CA ASN A 120 7.34 -19.88 -10.77
C ASN A 120 7.79 -18.46 -11.09
N THR A 121 8.20 -18.26 -12.34
CA THR A 121 8.72 -17.00 -12.87
C THR A 121 7.76 -15.82 -12.65
N GLN A 122 6.45 -16.04 -12.69
CA GLN A 122 5.48 -14.97 -12.41
C GLN A 122 5.59 -14.45 -10.97
N ILE A 123 5.73 -15.36 -9.99
CA ILE A 123 5.86 -14.96 -8.58
C ILE A 123 7.21 -14.30 -8.33
N GLN A 124 8.29 -14.82 -8.91
CA GLN A 124 9.60 -14.16 -8.86
C GLN A 124 9.55 -12.76 -9.46
N ASN A 125 8.91 -12.57 -10.63
CA ASN A 125 8.79 -11.25 -11.24
C ASN A 125 8.01 -10.28 -10.36
N ILE A 126 6.93 -10.73 -9.73
CA ILE A 126 6.17 -9.93 -8.76
C ILE A 126 7.07 -9.53 -7.58
N TYR A 127 7.77 -10.51 -6.99
CA TYR A 127 8.68 -10.29 -5.88
C TYR A 127 9.77 -9.25 -6.20
N MET A 128 10.46 -9.44 -7.33
CA MET A 128 11.51 -8.52 -7.79
C MET A 128 10.95 -7.12 -8.10
N GLN A 129 9.72 -7.02 -8.60
CA GLN A 129 9.07 -5.73 -8.81
C GLN A 129 8.73 -5.02 -7.49
N LEU A 130 8.34 -5.76 -6.45
CA LEU A 130 8.08 -5.20 -5.13
C LEU A 130 9.39 -4.72 -4.49
N LEU A 131 10.45 -5.53 -4.52
CA LEU A 131 11.79 -5.12 -4.05
C LEU A 131 12.32 -3.90 -4.82
N LYS A 132 12.16 -3.87 -6.14
CA LYS A 132 12.56 -2.70 -6.94
C LYS A 132 11.79 -1.44 -6.55
N LYS A 133 10.51 -1.57 -6.20
CA LYS A 133 9.71 -0.43 -5.74
C LYS A 133 10.11 0.00 -4.33
N SER A 134 10.38 -0.93 -3.43
CA SER A 134 10.85 -0.59 -2.08
C SER A 134 12.17 0.15 -2.14
N VAL A 135 13.15 -0.35 -2.92
CA VAL A 135 14.44 0.36 -3.13
C VAL A 135 14.21 1.79 -3.64
N LYS A 136 13.35 1.98 -4.64
CA LYS A 136 13.02 3.33 -5.13
C LYS A 136 12.37 4.25 -4.09
N ALA A 137 11.58 3.69 -3.17
CA ALA A 137 11.01 4.46 -2.07
C ALA A 137 12.09 4.81 -1.05
N ILE A 138 12.96 3.85 -0.72
CA ILE A 138 14.11 4.02 0.17
C ILE A 138 15.05 5.12 -0.34
N ASP A 139 15.38 5.14 -1.63
CA ASP A 139 16.26 6.15 -2.24
C ASP A 139 15.79 7.61 -2.04
N SER A 140 14.51 7.82 -1.68
CA SER A 140 13.94 9.14 -1.39
C SER A 140 13.90 9.50 0.10
N LEU A 141 14.34 8.61 0.98
CA LEU A 141 14.39 8.80 2.42
C LEU A 141 15.69 9.50 2.85
N HIS A 142 15.75 9.93 4.11
CA HIS A 142 16.97 10.41 4.74
C HIS A 142 17.99 9.27 4.91
N ASP A 143 19.30 9.58 4.84
CA ASP A 143 20.40 8.61 4.84
C ASP A 143 20.35 7.60 5.99
N ASP A 144 20.00 8.05 7.20
CA ASP A 144 19.88 7.18 8.38
C ASP A 144 18.81 6.09 8.19
N LEU A 145 17.64 6.46 7.67
CA LEU A 145 16.56 5.52 7.36
C LEU A 145 16.94 4.61 6.18
N GLN A 146 17.64 5.15 5.18
CA GLN A 146 18.11 4.35 4.04
C GLN A 146 18.97 3.18 4.49
N TYR A 147 19.90 3.43 5.40
CA TYR A 147 20.80 2.40 5.92
C TYR A 147 20.04 1.25 6.58
N GLU A 148 18.99 1.55 7.35
CA GLU A 148 18.16 0.52 7.99
C GLU A 148 17.41 -0.33 6.98
N TYR A 149 16.71 0.30 6.03
CA TYR A 149 15.91 -0.43 5.06
C TYR A 149 16.75 -1.18 4.02
N ILE A 150 17.92 -0.68 3.63
CA ILE A 150 18.82 -1.43 2.73
C ILE A 150 19.29 -2.73 3.39
N ARG A 151 19.54 -2.74 4.71
CA ARG A 151 19.86 -4.00 5.41
C ARG A 151 18.72 -5.00 5.30
N MET A 152 17.46 -4.56 5.37
CA MET A 152 16.30 -5.43 5.17
C MET A 152 16.21 -5.94 3.73
N VAL A 153 16.46 -5.09 2.72
CA VAL A 153 16.51 -5.48 1.31
C VAL A 153 17.53 -6.60 1.10
N ASN A 154 18.75 -6.43 1.60
CA ASN A 154 19.83 -7.41 1.43
C ASN A 154 19.50 -8.78 2.06
N GLN A 155 18.73 -8.82 3.15
CA GLN A 155 18.25 -10.07 3.74
C GLN A 155 17.19 -10.76 2.88
N LEU A 156 16.47 -9.99 2.06
CA LEU A 156 15.38 -10.46 1.21
C LEU A 156 15.87 -10.93 -0.16
N GLU A 157 16.98 -10.39 -0.68
CA GLU A 157 17.54 -10.79 -1.97
C GLU A 157 17.66 -12.32 -2.13
N ILE A 158 17.33 -12.80 -3.33
CA ILE A 158 17.41 -14.20 -3.72
C ILE A 158 18.80 -14.39 -4.34
N ASN A 159 19.68 -15.12 -3.64
CA ASN A 159 20.93 -15.61 -4.22
C ASN A 159 20.68 -16.71 -5.26
#